data_AF-A0A511FQP0-F1
#
_entry.id   AF-A0A511FQP0-F1
#
_cell.length_a   1.000
_cell.length_b   1.000
_cell.length_c   1.000
_cell.angle_alpha   90.00
_cell.angle_beta   90.00
_cell.angle_gamma   90.00
#
_symmetry.space_group_name_H-M   'P 1'
#
loop_
_entity.id
_entity.type
_entity.pdbx_description
1 polymer ?
#
loop_
_entity_poly.entity_id
_entity_poly.type
_entity_poly.pdbx_seq_one_letter_code
_entity_poly.pdbx_strand_id
1 'polypeptide(L)'
;MPFSPAEIQDLPVVISAPRFATYLQAMGNDREKALALYEWNLDVSSALIIPLQVCEVAVRNGIAEAIEHVHGANWPWNNGFIRSLPRPKGRARYNPAIDLQSRASTLPTTGKIIAELKFAFWENIFTAGQDSRIWNTHLRTYFPEHHQDQRSRNCGQQPTRTSRSFDV
;
A
#
# COMPACT_ATOMS: atom_id res chain seq x y z
N MET A 1 -3.98 -11.03 26.24
CA MET A 1 -4.18 -10.80 27.70
C MET A 1 -5.58 -11.27 28.01
N PRO A 2 -5.77 -12.34 28.82
CA PRO A 2 -7.07 -12.98 28.98
C PRO A 2 -8.11 -12.00 29.53
N PHE A 3 -9.26 -11.94 28.86
CA PHE A 3 -10.39 -11.15 29.34
C PHE A 3 -10.88 -11.67 30.70
N SER A 4 -11.23 -10.75 31.58
CA SER A 4 -11.89 -11.08 32.84
C SER A 4 -13.30 -11.62 32.59
N PRO A 5 -13.89 -12.39 33.53
CA PRO A 5 -15.24 -12.90 33.40
C PRO A 5 -16.32 -11.81 33.18
N ALA A 6 -16.13 -10.63 33.77
CA ALA A 6 -17.02 -9.49 33.56
C ALA A 6 -16.92 -8.95 32.11
N GLU A 7 -15.70 -8.84 31.58
CA GLU A 7 -15.48 -8.42 30.19
C GLU A 7 -16.05 -9.44 29.20
N ILE A 8 -15.95 -10.74 29.46
CA ILE A 8 -16.56 -11.80 28.63
C ILE A 8 -18.09 -11.64 28.54
N GLN A 9 -18.74 -11.18 29.62
CA GLN A 9 -20.17 -10.93 29.64
C GLN A 9 -20.55 -9.69 28.80
N ASP A 10 -19.78 -8.60 28.95
CA ASP A 10 -20.14 -7.28 28.42
C ASP A 10 -19.61 -7.02 27.01
N LEU A 11 -18.45 -7.58 26.64
CA LEU A 11 -17.78 -7.36 25.35
C LEU A 11 -18.68 -7.64 24.14
N PRO A 12 -19.51 -8.70 24.10
CA PRO A 12 -20.39 -8.95 22.96
C PRO A 12 -21.44 -7.86 22.72
N VAL A 13 -21.76 -7.03 23.71
CA VAL A 13 -22.65 -5.87 23.55
C VAL A 13 -21.88 -4.68 22.98
N VAL A 14 -20.61 -4.54 23.36
CA VAL A 14 -19.70 -3.47 22.88
C VAL A 14 -19.24 -3.74 21.45
N ILE A 15 -18.96 -5.00 21.12
CA ILE A 15 -18.63 -5.44 19.77
C ILE A 15 -19.92 -5.40 18.95
N SER A 16 -19.88 -4.78 17.77
CA SER A 16 -21.07 -4.74 16.92
C SER A 16 -21.59 -6.16 16.62
N ALA A 17 -22.90 -6.36 16.69
CA ALA A 17 -23.52 -7.66 16.46
C ALA A 17 -23.06 -8.35 15.15
N PRO A 18 -22.91 -7.64 14.01
CA PRO A 18 -22.38 -8.25 12.80
C PRO A 18 -20.94 -8.77 12.94
N ARG A 19 -20.10 -8.06 13.72
CA ARG A 19 -18.69 -8.45 13.93
C ARG A 19 -18.59 -9.69 14.81
N PHE A 20 -19.36 -9.75 15.89
CA PHE A 20 -19.35 -10.92 16.77
C PHE A 20 -20.00 -12.15 16.10
N ALA A 21 -21.02 -11.95 15.26
CA ALA A 21 -21.67 -13.03 14.50
C ALA A 21 -20.69 -13.85 13.64
N THR A 22 -19.66 -13.22 13.07
CA THR A 22 -18.60 -13.93 12.32
C THR A 22 -17.86 -14.95 13.19
N TYR A 23 -17.54 -14.60 14.44
CA TYR A 23 -16.86 -15.49 15.38
C TYR A 23 -17.81 -16.58 15.92
N LEU A 24 -19.07 -16.23 16.19
CA LEU A 24 -20.10 -17.20 16.59
C LEU A 24 -20.31 -18.26 15.50
N GLN A 25 -20.47 -17.87 14.23
CA GLN A 25 -20.62 -18.83 13.14
C GLN A 25 -19.41 -19.75 13.04
N ALA A 26 -18.19 -19.21 13.14
CA ALA A 26 -16.96 -20.01 13.06
C ALA A 26 -16.86 -21.04 14.20
N MET A 27 -17.40 -20.75 15.38
CA MET A 27 -17.31 -21.60 16.58
C MET A 27 -18.59 -22.41 16.85
N GLY A 28 -19.50 -22.54 15.89
CA GLY A 28 -20.73 -23.34 16.06
C GLY A 28 -21.72 -22.74 17.07
N ASN A 29 -21.77 -21.40 17.12
CA ASN A 29 -22.58 -20.61 18.05
C ASN A 29 -22.21 -20.77 19.54
N ASP A 30 -21.02 -21.31 19.82
CA ASP A 30 -20.43 -21.38 21.15
C ASP A 30 -19.82 -20.01 21.52
N ARG A 31 -20.44 -19.34 22.50
CA ARG A 31 -20.11 -17.96 22.88
C ARG A 31 -18.72 -17.84 23.50
N GLU A 32 -18.33 -18.79 24.35
CA GLU A 32 -17.03 -18.75 25.05
C GLU A 32 -15.89 -18.93 24.05
N LYS A 33 -16.01 -19.91 23.15
CA LYS A 33 -15.02 -20.13 22.09
C LYS A 33 -14.97 -18.96 21.10
N ALA A 34 -16.10 -18.36 20.76
CA ALA A 34 -16.16 -17.19 19.90
C ALA A 34 -15.42 -15.99 20.52
N LEU A 35 -15.56 -15.79 21.84
CA LEU A 35 -14.82 -14.75 22.57
C LEU A 35 -13.33 -15.04 22.65
N ALA A 36 -12.93 -16.29 22.89
CA ALA A 36 -11.52 -16.68 22.87
C ALA A 36 -10.88 -16.45 21.49
N LEU A 37 -11.60 -16.75 20.40
CA LEU A 37 -11.12 -16.46 19.04
C LEU A 37 -11.03 -14.95 18.76
N TYR A 38 -11.98 -14.17 19.26
CA TYR A 38 -11.94 -12.72 19.17
C TYR A 38 -10.75 -12.13 19.94
N GLU A 39 -10.48 -12.62 21.16
CA GLU A 39 -9.31 -12.24 21.95
C GLU A 39 -8.02 -12.53 21.20
N TRP A 40 -7.87 -13.73 20.64
CA TRP A 40 -6.71 -14.09 19.85
C TRP A 40 -6.51 -13.16 18.65
N ASN A 41 -7.58 -12.80 17.95
CA ASN A 41 -7.51 -11.82 16.86
C ASN A 41 -7.06 -10.43 17.34
N LEU A 42 -7.47 -10.00 18.53
CA LEU A 42 -7.02 -8.74 19.13
C LEU A 42 -5.54 -8.80 19.50
N ASP A 43 -5.09 -9.90 20.10
CA ASP A 43 -3.68 -10.09 20.46
C ASP A 43 -2.79 -10.01 19.21
N VAL A 44 -3.15 -10.71 18.12
CA VAL A 44 -2.43 -10.63 16.83
C VAL A 44 -2.48 -9.22 16.25
N SER A 45 -3.65 -8.59 16.25
CA SER A 45 -3.81 -7.23 15.71
C SER A 45 -2.93 -6.24 16.48
N SER A 46 -2.90 -6.34 17.82
CA SER A 46 -2.10 -5.46 18.68
C SER A 46 -0.60 -5.66 18.47
N ALA A 47 -0.15 -6.91 18.30
CA ALA A 47 1.23 -7.24 18.00
C ALA A 47 1.69 -6.66 16.65
N LEU A 48 0.77 -6.47 15.70
CA LEU A 48 1.07 -5.92 14.38
C LEU A 48 1.01 -4.39 14.30
N ILE A 49 0.42 -3.69 15.28
CA ILE A 49 0.31 -2.22 15.24
C ILE A 49 1.69 -1.56 15.20
N ILE A 50 2.62 -1.98 16.06
CA ILE A 50 3.97 -1.41 16.13
C ILE A 50 4.75 -1.62 14.83
N PRO A 51 4.92 -2.86 14.32
CA PRO A 51 5.66 -3.07 13.07
C PRO A 51 4.98 -2.39 11.87
N LEU A 52 3.64 -2.31 11.84
CA LEU A 52 2.91 -1.58 10.80
C LEU A 52 3.24 -0.08 10.82
N GLN A 53 3.27 0.55 12.00
CA GLN A 53 3.63 1.97 12.14
C GLN A 53 5.06 2.25 11.65
N VAL A 54 6.01 1.38 12.00
CA VAL A 54 7.41 1.52 11.55
C VAL A 54 7.51 1.32 10.03
N CYS A 55 6.86 0.28 9.50
CA CYS A 55 6.82 0.00 8.07
C CYS A 55 6.23 1.18 7.29
N GLU A 56 5.14 1.76 7.78
CA GLU A 56 4.50 2.92 7.16
C GLU A 56 5.45 4.13 7.07
N VAL A 57 6.12 4.49 8.16
CA VAL A 57 7.08 5.61 8.15
C VAL A 57 8.26 5.33 7.22
N ALA A 58 8.82 4.12 7.28
CA ALA A 58 9.94 3.72 6.43
C ALA A 58 9.59 3.78 4.93
N VAL A 59 8.43 3.25 4.55
CA VAL A 59 7.94 3.28 3.16
C VAL A 59 7.71 4.71 2.69
N ARG A 60 7.04 5.56 3.50
CA ARG A 60 6.79 6.96 3.15
C ARG A 60 8.08 7.73 2.92
N ASN A 61 9.06 7.57 3.81
CA ASN A 61 10.35 8.25 3.71
C ASN A 61 11.14 7.76 2.49
N GLY A 62 11.24 6.45 2.27
CA GLY A 62 11.94 5.90 1.11
C GLY A 62 11.33 6.32 -0.23
N ILE A 63 9.99 6.35 -0.34
CA ILE A 63 9.32 6.86 -1.53
C ILE A 63 9.60 8.36 -1.70
N ALA A 64 9.51 9.15 -0.62
CA ALA A 64 9.74 10.59 -0.68
C ALA A 64 11.16 10.94 -1.14
N GLU A 65 12.17 10.23 -0.65
CA GLU A 65 13.57 10.37 -1.08
C GLU A 65 13.73 10.03 -2.58
N ALA A 66 13.09 8.96 -3.05
CA ALA A 66 13.11 8.59 -4.47
C ALA A 66 12.43 9.65 -5.36
N ILE A 67 11.30 10.21 -4.93
CA ILE A 67 10.62 11.30 -5.66
C ILE A 67 11.50 12.56 -5.66
N GLU A 68 12.08 12.92 -4.52
CA GLU A 68 12.95 14.08 -4.37
C GLU A 68 14.18 13.99 -5.30
N HIS A 69 14.75 12.80 -5.46
CA HIS A 69 15.86 12.59 -6.37
C HIS A 69 15.50 12.89 -7.84
N VAL A 70 14.27 12.59 -8.26
CA VAL A 70 13.81 12.78 -9.65
C VAL A 70 13.22 14.17 -9.88
N HIS A 71 12.55 14.74 -8.88
CA HIS A 71 11.71 15.94 -9.02
C HIS A 71 12.17 17.15 -8.19
N GLY A 72 13.22 16.98 -7.36
CA GLY A 72 13.80 17.97 -6.46
C GLY A 72 13.08 18.05 -5.10
N ALA A 73 13.70 18.75 -4.13
CA ALA A 73 13.21 18.89 -2.76
C ALA A 73 11.80 19.50 -2.64
N ASN A 74 11.41 20.30 -3.64
CA ASN A 74 10.09 20.94 -3.74
C ASN A 74 9.11 20.14 -4.62
N TRP A 75 9.31 18.83 -4.77
CA TRP A 75 8.45 17.96 -5.56
C TRP A 75 6.95 18.06 -5.26
N PRO A 76 6.45 18.37 -4.04
CA PRO A 76 5.02 18.50 -3.80
C PRO A 76 4.36 19.62 -4.63
N TRP A 77 5.13 20.64 -4.99
CA TRP A 77 4.69 21.76 -5.84
C TRP A 77 5.17 21.63 -7.30
N ASN A 78 5.85 20.53 -7.64
CA ASN A 78 6.35 20.31 -8.99
C ASN A 78 5.19 19.92 -9.92
N ASN A 79 4.84 20.80 -10.85
CA ASN A 79 3.76 20.57 -11.82
C ASN A 79 3.97 19.31 -12.69
N GLY A 80 5.24 18.97 -13.00
CA GLY A 80 5.58 17.77 -13.75
C GLY A 80 5.25 16.50 -12.97
N PHE A 81 5.57 16.47 -11.67
CA PHE A 81 5.22 15.38 -10.77
C PHE A 81 3.69 15.28 -10.60
N ILE A 82 3.01 16.38 -10.28
CA ILE A 82 1.55 16.42 -10.08
C ILE A 82 0.80 15.90 -11.32
N ARG A 83 1.29 16.21 -12.54
CA ARG A 83 0.70 15.71 -13.80
C ARG A 83 0.97 14.23 -14.05
N SER A 84 2.02 13.68 -13.47
CA SER A 84 2.35 12.25 -13.58
C SER A 84 1.49 11.36 -12.68
N LEU A 85 0.88 11.92 -11.64
CA LEU A 85 0.06 11.17 -10.69
C LEU A 85 -1.22 10.59 -11.34
N PRO A 86 -1.64 9.37 -10.95
CA PRO A 86 -2.89 8.78 -11.42
C PRO A 86 -4.11 9.69 -11.16
N ARG A 87 -5.00 9.77 -12.15
CA ARG A 87 -6.26 10.51 -12.06
C ARG A 87 -7.45 9.58 -12.28
N PRO A 88 -7.83 8.77 -11.27
CA PRO A 88 -8.95 7.85 -11.40
C PRO A 88 -10.24 8.62 -11.69
N LYS A 89 -11.07 8.07 -12.58
CA LYS A 89 -12.38 8.65 -12.94
C LYS A 89 -13.43 8.25 -11.90
N GLY A 90 -14.16 9.23 -11.36
CA GLY A 90 -15.29 9.01 -10.45
C GLY A 90 -15.08 9.61 -9.06
N ARG A 91 -16.10 10.29 -8.52
CA ARG A 91 -16.02 11.07 -7.27
C ARG A 91 -15.75 10.24 -6.01
N ALA A 92 -16.08 8.96 -6.02
CA ALA A 92 -15.89 8.07 -4.87
C ALA A 92 -14.46 7.49 -4.76
N ARG A 93 -13.62 7.65 -5.80
CA ARG A 93 -12.26 7.11 -5.80
C ARG A 93 -11.27 8.12 -5.23
N TYR A 94 -10.34 7.61 -4.43
CA TYR A 94 -9.23 8.40 -3.92
C TYR A 94 -8.39 8.95 -5.08
N ASN A 95 -8.08 10.25 -5.04
CA ASN A 95 -7.31 10.93 -6.09
C ASN A 95 -6.02 11.50 -5.48
N PRO A 96 -4.84 10.90 -5.77
CA PRO A 96 -3.58 11.31 -5.15
C PRO A 96 -3.14 12.72 -5.56
N ALA A 97 -3.48 13.16 -6.78
CA ALA A 97 -3.14 14.51 -7.23
C ALA A 97 -3.93 15.58 -6.46
N ILE A 98 -5.23 15.34 -6.24
CA ILE A 98 -6.07 16.27 -5.47
C ILE A 98 -5.63 16.32 -4.01
N ASP A 99 -5.37 15.17 -3.37
CA ASP A 99 -4.90 15.14 -1.97
C ASP A 99 -3.57 15.89 -1.85
N LEU A 100 -2.59 15.58 -2.70
CA LEU A 100 -1.30 16.28 -2.71
C LEU A 100 -1.46 17.79 -2.88
N GLN A 101 -2.25 18.25 -3.84
CA GLN A 101 -2.50 19.67 -4.06
C GLN A 101 -3.19 20.34 -2.86
N SER A 102 -4.13 19.65 -2.22
CA SER A 102 -4.80 20.14 -1.01
C SER A 102 -3.88 20.24 0.20
N ARG A 103 -2.91 19.32 0.34
CA ARG A 103 -1.89 19.40 1.40
C ARG A 103 -0.84 20.45 1.09
N ALA A 104 -0.40 20.55 -0.16
CA ALA A 104 0.59 21.52 -0.60
C ALA A 104 0.08 22.99 -0.56
N SER A 105 -1.23 23.21 -0.58
CA SER A 105 -1.82 24.54 -0.40
C SER A 105 -1.90 25.01 1.06
N THR A 106 -1.82 24.08 2.02
CA THR A 106 -2.03 24.37 3.45
C THR A 106 -0.78 24.18 4.30
N LEU A 107 0.14 23.30 3.87
CA LEU A 107 1.33 22.94 4.64
C LEU A 107 2.58 23.60 4.03
N PRO A 108 3.45 24.21 4.86
CA PRO A 108 4.54 25.05 4.36
C PRO A 108 5.79 24.28 3.92
N THR A 109 5.88 22.97 4.18
CA THR A 109 7.13 22.20 3.99
C THR A 109 6.84 20.80 3.46
N THR A 110 7.73 20.27 2.62
CA THR A 110 7.68 18.89 2.09
C THR A 110 7.55 17.85 3.21
N GLY A 111 8.31 17.96 4.30
CA GLY A 111 8.24 17.04 5.44
C GLY A 111 6.85 16.95 6.09
N LYS A 112 6.20 18.11 6.30
CA LYS A 112 4.80 18.15 6.81
C LYS A 112 3.82 17.51 5.84
N ILE A 113 4.00 17.74 4.54
CA ILE A 113 3.15 17.10 3.51
C ILE A 113 3.33 15.59 3.56
N ILE A 114 4.57 15.08 3.65
CA ILE A 114 4.85 13.64 3.75
C ILE A 114 4.13 13.01 4.95
N ALA A 115 4.13 13.68 6.10
CA ALA A 115 3.45 13.21 7.31
C ALA A 115 1.91 13.17 7.17
N GLU A 116 1.33 14.14 6.47
CA GLU A 116 -0.13 14.34 6.36
C GLU A 116 -0.79 13.62 5.17
N LEU A 117 -0.01 13.13 4.21
CA LEU A 117 -0.53 12.34 3.11
C LEU A 117 -1.02 10.97 3.59
N LYS A 118 -2.17 10.53 3.06
CA LYS A 118 -2.76 9.23 3.41
C LYS A 118 -1.90 8.09 2.87
N PHE A 119 -1.95 6.93 3.54
CA PHE A 119 -1.27 5.71 3.05
C PHE A 119 -1.60 5.39 1.58
N ALA A 120 -2.87 5.58 1.18
CA ALA A 120 -3.33 5.40 -0.20
C ALA A 120 -2.60 6.29 -1.22
N PHE A 121 -2.05 7.45 -0.83
CA PHE A 121 -1.18 8.24 -1.73
C PHE A 121 0.03 7.43 -2.16
N TRP A 122 0.73 6.85 -1.17
CA TRP A 122 1.99 6.14 -1.33
C TRP A 122 1.81 4.85 -2.14
N GLU A 123 0.71 4.13 -1.92
CA GLU A 123 0.29 3.00 -2.76
C GLU A 123 0.19 3.40 -4.25
N ASN A 124 -0.36 4.57 -4.56
CA ASN A 124 -0.53 5.03 -5.94
C ASN A 124 0.80 5.40 -6.63
N ILE A 125 1.90 5.56 -5.89
CA ILE A 125 3.23 5.79 -6.47
C ILE A 125 3.83 4.51 -7.05
N PHE A 126 3.41 3.33 -6.57
CA PHE A 126 3.84 2.03 -7.12
C PHE A 126 3.03 1.58 -8.35
N THR A 127 2.30 2.50 -9.00
CA THR A 127 1.56 2.16 -10.22
C THR A 127 2.50 2.09 -11.42
N ALA A 128 2.21 1.20 -12.38
CA ALA A 128 3.05 0.94 -13.56
C ALA A 128 3.42 2.20 -14.38
N GLY A 129 2.65 3.29 -14.25
CA GLY A 129 2.98 4.59 -14.87
C GLY A 129 4.20 5.29 -14.27
N GLN A 130 4.61 4.93 -13.05
CA GLN A 130 5.75 5.49 -12.32
C GLN A 130 6.99 4.58 -12.34
N ASP A 131 6.83 3.32 -12.77
CA ASP A 131 7.90 2.31 -12.80
C ASP A 131 9.15 2.78 -13.56
N SER A 132 8.98 3.33 -14.77
CA SER A 132 10.13 3.77 -15.58
C SER A 132 10.80 5.03 -15.08
N ARG A 133 10.10 5.87 -14.31
CA ARG A 133 10.57 7.21 -13.90
C ARG A 133 11.19 7.23 -12.51
N ILE A 134 10.62 6.47 -11.58
CA ILE A 134 11.04 6.46 -10.18
C ILE A 134 11.73 5.13 -9.88
N TRP A 135 11.14 4.00 -10.27
CA TRP A 135 11.51 2.71 -9.71
C TRP A 135 12.64 2.00 -10.45
N ASN A 136 12.65 1.98 -11.79
CA ASN A 136 13.64 1.25 -12.59
C ASN A 136 15.09 1.69 -12.36
N THR A 137 15.30 2.95 -11.99
CA THR A 137 16.63 3.52 -11.74
C THR A 137 16.99 3.53 -10.26
N HIS A 138 16.01 3.70 -9.35
CA HIS A 138 16.28 4.01 -7.94
C HIS A 138 15.85 2.93 -6.94
N LEU A 139 15.08 1.90 -7.35
CA LEU A 139 14.68 0.80 -6.45
C LEU A 139 15.87 0.15 -5.73
N ARG A 140 16.97 -0.07 -6.45
CA ARG A 140 18.17 -0.73 -5.89
C ARG A 140 18.90 0.11 -4.84
N THR A 141 18.76 1.43 -4.88
CA THR A 141 19.43 2.34 -3.94
C THR A 141 18.68 2.41 -2.61
N TYR A 142 17.35 2.37 -2.64
CA TYR A 142 16.50 2.54 -1.46
C TYR A 142 15.96 1.22 -0.89
N PHE A 143 16.02 0.11 -1.65
CA PHE A 143 15.67 -1.24 -1.20
C PHE A 143 16.77 -2.26 -1.58
N PRO A 144 17.83 -2.38 -0.75
CA PRO A 144 19.06 -3.12 -1.10
C PRO A 144 18.87 -4.62 -1.38
N GLU A 145 17.83 -5.27 -0.83
CA GLU A 145 17.65 -6.74 -0.83
C GLU A 145 16.69 -7.27 -1.91
N HIS A 146 16.40 -6.49 -2.96
CA HIS A 146 15.48 -6.95 -4.01
C HIS A 146 16.16 -7.89 -5.03
N HIS A 147 16.03 -9.21 -4.80
CA HIS A 147 16.37 -10.24 -5.79
C HIS A 147 15.29 -10.32 -6.88
N GLN A 148 15.58 -9.82 -8.09
CA GLN A 148 14.75 -10.12 -9.25
C GLN A 148 14.98 -11.56 -9.70
N ASP A 149 14.01 -12.44 -9.44
CA ASP A 149 13.91 -13.70 -10.14
C ASP A 149 13.75 -13.43 -11.65
N GLN A 150 14.75 -13.82 -12.43
CA GLN A 150 14.84 -13.61 -13.88
C GLN A 150 13.88 -14.50 -14.70
N ARG A 151 12.70 -14.83 -14.20
CA ARG A 151 11.71 -15.65 -14.91
C ARG A 151 10.73 -14.78 -15.71
N SER A 152 11.23 -14.10 -16.75
CA SER A 152 10.33 -13.56 -17.78
C SER A 152 10.98 -13.29 -19.15
N ARG A 153 12.31 -13.40 -19.31
CA ARG A 153 12.96 -13.03 -20.59
C ARG A 153 12.83 -14.05 -21.73
N ASN A 154 12.21 -15.22 -21.53
CA ASN A 154 12.19 -16.29 -22.55
C ASN A 154 10.85 -16.60 -23.20
N CYS A 155 9.76 -15.86 -22.92
CA CYS A 155 8.47 -16.10 -23.58
C CYS A 155 8.25 -15.13 -24.76
N GLY A 156 9.14 -15.16 -25.77
CA GLY A 156 8.99 -14.26 -26.92
C GLY A 156 9.99 -14.38 -28.07
N GLN A 157 10.87 -15.39 -28.13
CA GLN A 157 11.72 -15.62 -29.30
C GLN A 157 11.27 -16.90 -30.02
N GLN A 158 10.35 -16.75 -30.96
CA GLN A 158 10.20 -17.68 -32.07
C GLN A 158 11.02 -17.15 -33.26
N PRO A 159 11.83 -17.99 -33.92
CA PRO A 159 12.70 -17.55 -35.00
C PRO A 159 11.91 -17.24 -36.27
N THR A 160 12.26 -16.11 -36.89
CA THR A 160 11.78 -15.66 -38.20
C THR A 160 12.12 -16.69 -39.29
N ARG A 161 11.08 -17.25 -39.94
CA ARG A 161 11.24 -18.14 -41.09
C ARG A 161 11.47 -17.31 -42.35
N THR A 162 12.69 -17.38 -42.87
CA THR A 162 13.16 -16.77 -44.11
C THR A 162 12.39 -17.29 -45.32
N SER A 163 11.86 -16.38 -46.15
CA SER A 163 11.34 -16.70 -47.49
C SER A 163 12.44 -17.23 -48.39
N ARG A 164 12.20 -18.38 -49.05
CA ARG A 164 12.92 -18.79 -50.26
C ARG A 164 11.91 -19.10 -51.36
N SER A 165 12.14 -18.48 -52.52
CA SER A 165 11.48 -18.73 -53.79
C SER A 165 11.47 -20.20 -54.17
N PHE A 166 10.43 -20.60 -54.89
CA PHE A 166 10.43 -21.80 -55.73
C PHE A 166 10.06 -21.38 -57.15
N ASP A 167 11.01 -21.57 -58.06
CA ASP A 167 10.79 -21.70 -59.50
C ASP A 167 9.98 -22.98 -59.77
N VAL A 168 8.93 -22.88 -60.60
CA VAL A 168 8.60 -23.71 -61.78
C VAL A 168 7.70 -22.88 -62.70
#